data_AF-A0A1Z5KCA1-F1
#
_entry.id   AF-A0A1Z5KCA1-F1
#
_cell.length_a   1.000
_cell.length_b   1.000
_cell.length_c   1.000
_cell.angle_alpha   90.00
_cell.angle_beta   90.00
_cell.angle_gamma   90.00
#
_symmetry.space_group_name_H-M   'P 1'
#
loop_
_entity.id
_entity.type
_entity.pdbx_description
1 polymer ?
#
loop_
_entity_poly.entity_id
_entity_poly.type
_entity_poly.pdbx_seq_one_letter_code
_entity_poly.pdbx_strand_id
1 'polypeptide(L)'
;MSLMTESFRQSGWQYEFYDDDRAAQFLQTHFPPAVIEAYDALLPGAFKADLFRYCVLLIMGGLYADTDVILESNLDKLIPPSVGFMTPEDIPGMTVGHAHCLWNGFLAAAPGHPFLAQTIQNVVNHIRNRYTSIDYDDMLCPNPVLTVSHLKDVLFTAGPCILGASVNDVLQLHRQTTFVPGDIEIFPRQSNHNGKEQPESGLHQHSFNETSSDPRLLIPGRSIILKRDFIDRFPHRFIWEEKNMVAAVTNIPDYNDRPETLAHYGKLHDDFGIYGLNGLYKDTNRANEEIMIEIVP
;
A
#
# COMPACT_ATOMS: atom_id res chain seq x y z
N MET A 1 2.14 22.87 -17.30
CA MET A 1 2.80 21.74 -16.60
C MET A 1 2.72 22.04 -15.12
N SER A 2 2.36 21.06 -14.32
CA SER A 2 1.96 21.24 -12.93
C SER A 2 3.14 21.57 -12.00
N LEU A 3 2.94 22.43 -10.99
CA LEU A 3 3.91 22.70 -9.92
C LEU A 3 4.28 21.42 -9.17
N MET A 4 3.30 20.53 -8.98
CA MET A 4 3.45 19.23 -8.33
C MET A 4 4.48 18.36 -9.05
N THR A 5 4.32 18.18 -10.36
CA THR A 5 5.26 17.41 -11.18
C THR A 5 6.65 18.04 -11.20
N GLU A 6 6.73 19.37 -11.24
CA GLU A 6 8.02 20.06 -11.29
C GLU A 6 8.83 19.87 -9.99
N SER A 7 8.16 19.79 -8.84
CA SER A 7 8.82 19.54 -7.54
C SER A 7 9.64 18.23 -7.54
N PHE A 8 9.16 17.19 -8.24
CA PHE A 8 9.87 15.93 -8.39
C PHE A 8 10.96 15.99 -9.47
N ARG A 9 10.73 16.67 -10.60
CA ARG A 9 11.73 16.80 -11.67
C ARG A 9 13.00 17.54 -11.23
N GLN A 10 12.86 18.49 -10.31
CA GLN A 10 13.98 19.27 -9.78
C GLN A 10 14.67 18.61 -8.58
N SER A 11 14.24 17.42 -8.16
CA SER A 11 14.78 16.72 -6.99
C SER A 11 16.22 16.20 -7.18
N GLY A 12 16.70 16.12 -8.42
CA GLY A 12 17.97 15.49 -8.77
C GLY A 12 17.88 13.98 -9.00
N TRP A 13 16.71 13.37 -8.79
CA TRP A 13 16.43 11.97 -9.10
C TRP A 13 15.90 11.82 -10.53
N GLN A 14 16.02 10.61 -11.10
CA GLN A 14 15.39 10.29 -12.38
C GLN A 14 13.87 10.34 -12.22
N TYR A 15 13.22 11.17 -13.03
CA TYR A 15 11.78 11.32 -13.05
C TYR A 15 11.17 10.54 -14.23
N GLU A 16 10.20 9.67 -13.95
CA GLU A 16 9.43 8.93 -14.95
C GLU A 16 7.93 9.22 -14.79
N PHE A 17 7.26 9.43 -15.92
CA PHE A 17 5.80 9.56 -15.98
C PHE A 17 5.21 8.43 -16.82
N TYR A 18 4.29 7.67 -16.25
CA TYR A 18 3.61 6.56 -16.92
C TYR A 18 2.19 6.96 -17.27
N ASP A 19 1.88 7.01 -18.55
CA ASP A 19 0.52 6.98 -19.07
C ASP A 19 0.03 5.53 -19.21
N ASP A 20 -1.22 5.36 -19.64
CA ASP A 20 -1.86 4.05 -19.77
C ASP A 20 -1.08 3.10 -20.70
N ASP A 21 -0.57 3.61 -21.83
CA ASP A 21 0.18 2.80 -22.81
C ASP A 21 1.52 2.34 -22.24
N ARG A 22 2.28 3.24 -21.60
CA ARG A 22 3.54 2.89 -20.95
C ARG A 22 3.33 1.93 -19.78
N ALA A 23 2.26 2.11 -19.00
CA ALA A 23 1.93 1.23 -17.90
C ALA A 23 1.61 -0.19 -18.40
N ALA A 24 0.78 -0.31 -19.45
CA ALA A 24 0.46 -1.60 -20.07
C ALA A 24 1.71 -2.29 -20.63
N GLN A 25 2.57 -1.56 -21.34
CA GLN A 25 3.82 -2.11 -21.88
C GLN A 25 4.77 -2.58 -20.77
N PHE A 26 4.88 -1.82 -19.69
CA PHE A 26 5.71 -2.20 -18.53
C PHE A 26 5.21 -3.51 -17.91
N LEU A 27 3.90 -3.63 -17.67
CA LEU A 27 3.31 -4.85 -17.11
C LEU A 27 3.52 -6.05 -18.03
N GLN A 28 3.32 -5.91 -19.35
CA GLN A 28 3.58 -6.96 -20.34
C GLN A 28 5.04 -7.43 -20.35
N THR A 29 5.97 -6.53 -20.05
CA THR A 29 7.41 -6.82 -20.08
C THR A 29 7.87 -7.54 -18.81
N HIS A 30 7.31 -7.19 -17.65
CA HIS A 30 7.86 -7.58 -16.35
C HIS A 30 6.99 -8.57 -15.55
N PHE A 31 5.73 -8.76 -15.91
CA PHE A 31 4.78 -9.56 -15.12
C PHE A 31 4.11 -10.66 -15.94
N PRO A 32 3.66 -11.76 -15.28
CA PRO A 32 2.94 -12.83 -15.95
C PRO A 32 1.55 -12.39 -16.43
N PRO A 33 0.93 -13.13 -17.37
CA PRO A 33 -0.39 -12.83 -17.92
C PRO A 33 -1.47 -12.50 -16.88
N ALA A 34 -1.47 -13.20 -15.74
CA ALA A 34 -2.43 -12.98 -14.65
C ALA A 34 -2.47 -11.52 -14.14
N VAL A 35 -1.32 -10.83 -14.08
CA VAL A 35 -1.27 -9.43 -13.62
C VAL A 35 -1.87 -8.49 -14.67
N ILE A 36 -1.60 -8.76 -15.94
CA ILE A 36 -2.13 -7.98 -17.07
C ILE A 36 -3.65 -8.19 -17.18
N GLU A 37 -4.12 -9.43 -17.02
CA GLU A 37 -5.54 -9.77 -16.95
C GLU A 37 -6.25 -9.02 -15.81
N ALA A 38 -5.64 -8.95 -14.63
CA ALA A 38 -6.18 -8.19 -13.51
C ALA A 38 -6.23 -6.67 -13.81
N TYR A 39 -5.13 -6.11 -14.33
CA TYR A 39 -5.07 -4.71 -14.73
C TYR A 39 -6.13 -4.36 -15.79
N ASP A 40 -6.31 -5.23 -16.77
CA ASP A 40 -7.30 -5.04 -17.82
C ASP A 40 -8.72 -5.29 -17.34
N ALA A 41 -8.97 -6.14 -16.34
CA ALA A 41 -10.29 -6.36 -15.80
C ALA A 41 -10.85 -5.13 -15.07
N LEU A 42 -10.00 -4.24 -14.54
CA LEU A 42 -10.42 -3.02 -13.85
C LEU A 42 -10.97 -1.97 -14.84
N LEU A 43 -12.15 -1.42 -14.52
CA LEU A 43 -12.74 -0.30 -15.26
C LEU A 43 -12.20 1.07 -14.81
N PRO A 44 -12.15 1.40 -13.50
CA PRO A 44 -11.70 2.73 -13.08
C PRO A 44 -10.19 2.90 -13.21
N GLY A 45 -9.74 3.97 -13.87
CA GLY A 45 -8.31 4.27 -14.04
C GLY A 45 -7.55 4.44 -12.72
N ALA A 46 -8.20 4.92 -11.67
CA ALA A 46 -7.59 5.04 -10.33
C ALA A 46 -7.15 3.68 -9.77
N PHE A 47 -7.95 2.63 -9.98
CA PHE A 47 -7.68 1.28 -9.48
C PHE A 47 -6.57 0.62 -10.31
N LYS A 48 -6.54 0.93 -11.62
CA LYS A 48 -5.41 0.56 -12.48
C LYS A 48 -4.11 1.18 -11.98
N ALA A 49 -4.12 2.47 -11.64
CA ALA A 49 -2.97 3.16 -11.07
C ALA A 49 -2.56 2.58 -9.69
N ASP A 50 -3.52 2.14 -8.87
CA ASP A 50 -3.25 1.42 -7.62
C ASP A 50 -2.48 0.11 -7.85
N LEU A 51 -2.91 -0.75 -8.78
CA LEU A 51 -2.15 -1.97 -9.09
C LEU A 51 -0.78 -1.63 -9.71
N PHE A 52 -0.75 -0.69 -10.65
CA PHE A 52 0.46 -0.33 -11.37
C PHE A 52 1.57 0.21 -10.46
N ARG A 53 1.24 1.06 -9.47
CA ARG A 53 2.28 1.63 -8.59
C ARG A 53 3.01 0.58 -7.76
N TYR A 54 2.31 -0.47 -7.32
CA TYR A 54 2.98 -1.58 -6.63
C TYR A 54 3.89 -2.33 -7.60
N CYS A 55 3.41 -2.60 -8.82
CA CYS A 55 4.17 -3.33 -9.84
C CYS A 55 5.46 -2.60 -10.24
N VAL A 56 5.38 -1.30 -10.52
CA VAL A 56 6.56 -0.52 -10.93
C VAL A 56 7.57 -0.41 -9.78
N LEU A 57 7.11 -0.19 -8.55
CA LEU A 57 7.99 -0.13 -7.38
C LEU A 57 8.62 -1.50 -7.06
N LEU A 58 7.89 -2.61 -7.26
CA LEU A 58 8.46 -3.93 -7.03
C LEU A 58 9.67 -4.18 -7.94
N ILE A 59 9.59 -3.76 -9.20
CA ILE A 59 10.64 -4.00 -10.20
C ILE A 59 11.75 -2.94 -10.13
N MET A 60 11.37 -1.66 -10.08
CA MET A 60 12.31 -0.54 -10.20
C MET A 60 12.80 -0.01 -8.86
N GLY A 61 12.05 -0.25 -7.78
CA GLY A 61 12.22 0.47 -6.52
C GLY A 61 11.98 1.97 -6.66
N GLY A 62 12.49 2.74 -5.70
CA GLY A 62 12.44 4.20 -5.71
C GLY A 62 11.19 4.74 -5.01
N LEU A 63 10.64 5.83 -5.54
CA LEU A 63 9.48 6.54 -5.00
C LEU A 63 8.40 6.68 -6.07
N TYR A 64 7.18 6.26 -5.75
CA TYR A 64 5.97 6.62 -6.48
C TYR A 64 5.27 7.77 -5.76
N ALA A 65 4.72 8.71 -6.53
CA ALA A 65 3.86 9.77 -6.02
C ALA A 65 2.72 10.04 -7.00
N ASP A 66 1.51 10.23 -6.49
CA ASP A 66 0.37 10.69 -7.28
C ASP A 66 0.65 12.08 -7.87
N THR A 67 0.04 12.37 -9.02
CA THR A 67 0.30 13.61 -9.77
C THR A 67 -0.09 14.88 -9.01
N ASP A 68 -0.95 14.76 -7.99
CA ASP A 68 -1.39 15.84 -7.11
C ASP A 68 -0.63 15.92 -5.78
N VAL A 69 0.57 15.36 -5.74
CA VAL A 69 1.49 15.45 -4.61
C VAL A 69 2.60 16.46 -4.89
N ILE A 70 2.93 17.28 -3.89
CA ILE A 70 4.11 18.14 -3.89
C ILE A 70 5.17 17.53 -2.98
N LEU A 71 6.39 17.42 -3.50
CA LEU A 71 7.57 17.08 -2.71
C LEU A 71 8.05 18.30 -1.91
N GLU A 72 8.13 18.17 -0.58
CA GLU A 72 8.55 19.26 0.32
C GLU A 72 9.96 19.03 0.91
N SER A 73 10.63 17.96 0.52
CA SER A 73 11.92 17.56 1.08
C SER A 73 12.91 17.10 0.01
N ASN A 74 14.19 17.15 0.35
CA ASN A 74 15.24 16.56 -0.48
C ASN A 74 15.17 15.02 -0.37
N LEU A 75 15.05 14.34 -1.51
CA LEU A 75 14.86 12.89 -1.57
C LEU A 75 16.03 12.11 -0.96
N ASP A 76 17.27 12.57 -1.08
CA ASP A 76 18.42 11.87 -0.47
C ASP A 76 18.34 11.84 1.07
N LYS A 77 17.71 12.86 1.66
CA LYS A 77 17.46 12.94 3.11
C LYS A 77 16.20 12.18 3.51
N LEU A 78 15.17 12.17 2.67
CA LEU A 78 13.89 11.49 2.91
C LEU A 78 14.00 9.97 2.72
N ILE A 79 14.77 9.52 1.73
CA ILE A 79 14.91 8.12 1.36
C ILE A 79 16.41 7.78 1.34
N PRO A 80 17.10 7.84 2.49
CA PRO A 80 18.49 7.41 2.56
C PRO A 80 18.60 5.89 2.30
N PRO A 81 19.79 5.35 1.99
CA PRO A 81 19.96 3.92 1.67
C PRO A 81 19.50 2.92 2.75
N SER A 82 19.30 3.38 3.98
CA SER A 82 18.77 2.56 5.07
C SER A 82 17.25 2.38 5.03
N VAL A 83 16.51 3.15 4.23
CA VAL A 83 15.05 3.03 4.08
C VAL A 83 14.74 2.05 2.96
N GLY A 84 14.14 0.91 3.32
CA GLY A 84 13.68 -0.08 2.35
C GLY A 84 12.19 0.02 2.05
N PHE A 85 11.40 0.64 2.91
CA PHE A 85 9.98 0.93 2.67
C PHE A 85 9.57 2.20 3.40
N MET A 86 8.76 3.05 2.77
CA MET A 86 8.20 4.23 3.42
C MET A 86 6.84 4.58 2.83
N THR A 87 5.85 4.80 3.69
CA THR A 87 4.50 5.20 3.27
C THR A 87 3.80 5.94 4.40
N PRO A 88 2.87 6.86 4.12
CA PRO A 88 2.05 7.43 5.18
C PRO A 88 1.00 6.46 5.71
N GLU A 89 0.62 6.65 6.97
CA GLU A 89 -0.60 6.04 7.50
C GLU A 89 -1.85 6.60 6.78
N ASP A 90 -2.91 5.80 6.68
CA ASP A 90 -4.22 6.28 6.25
C ASP A 90 -5.33 5.88 7.25
N ILE A 91 -6.28 6.80 7.43
CA ILE A 91 -7.36 6.68 8.43
C ILE A 91 -8.69 7.02 7.74
N PRO A 92 -9.14 6.20 6.77
CA PRO A 92 -10.33 6.50 5.98
C PRO A 92 -11.61 6.29 6.81
N GLY A 93 -12.23 7.38 7.25
CA GLY A 93 -13.54 7.34 7.93
C GLY A 93 -13.55 6.61 9.28
N MET A 94 -12.39 6.42 9.91
CA MET A 94 -12.25 5.65 11.15
C MET A 94 -12.26 6.53 12.39
N THR A 95 -12.73 5.97 13.51
CA THR A 95 -12.45 6.51 14.84
C THR A 95 -10.96 6.35 15.18
N VAL A 96 -10.44 7.24 16.03
CA VAL A 96 -9.05 7.21 16.50
C VAL A 96 -8.69 5.80 17.01
N GLY A 97 -7.58 5.23 16.52
CA GLY A 97 -7.01 3.96 17.03
C GLY A 97 -7.03 2.74 16.09
N HIS A 98 -7.57 2.86 14.87
CA HIS A 98 -7.69 1.74 13.93
C HIS A 98 -7.01 1.97 12.56
N ALA A 99 -5.89 2.71 12.53
CA ALA A 99 -5.15 3.05 11.31
C ALA A 99 -4.41 1.84 10.69
N HIS A 100 -5.15 0.91 10.09
CA HIS A 100 -4.61 -0.29 9.45
C HIS A 100 -4.43 -0.16 7.93
N CYS A 101 -4.87 0.97 7.36
CA CYS A 101 -4.65 1.29 5.95
C CYS A 101 -3.39 2.14 5.81
N LEU A 102 -2.68 1.99 4.70
CA LEU A 102 -1.46 2.72 4.40
C LEU A 102 -1.66 3.51 3.11
N TRP A 103 -1.45 4.82 3.16
CA TRP A 103 -1.77 5.68 2.02
C TRP A 103 -0.81 5.40 0.87
N ASN A 104 -1.32 4.83 -0.22
CA ASN A 104 -0.52 4.34 -1.34
C ASN A 104 -0.23 5.42 -2.40
N GLY A 105 -0.66 6.67 -2.20
CA GLY A 105 -0.40 7.79 -3.13
C GLY A 105 1.01 8.40 -3.02
N PHE A 106 1.79 8.00 -2.02
CA PHE A 106 3.20 8.35 -1.86
C PHE A 106 3.92 7.20 -1.17
N LEU A 107 4.68 6.43 -1.95
CA LEU A 107 5.18 5.12 -1.53
C LEU A 107 6.61 4.94 -2.02
N ALA A 108 7.54 4.72 -1.10
CA ALA A 108 8.91 4.36 -1.42
C ALA A 108 9.16 2.90 -1.07
N ALA A 109 9.90 2.20 -1.92
CA ALA A 109 10.32 0.82 -1.67
C ALA A 109 11.66 0.51 -2.34
N ALA A 110 12.43 -0.37 -1.71
CA ALA A 110 13.51 -1.08 -2.37
C ALA A 110 12.93 -2.05 -3.43
N PRO A 111 13.64 -2.30 -4.55
CA PRO A 111 13.21 -3.30 -5.51
C PRO A 111 13.14 -4.68 -4.84
N GLY A 112 12.15 -5.49 -5.23
CA GLY A 112 11.92 -6.83 -4.66
C GLY A 112 11.34 -6.83 -3.24
N HIS A 113 10.76 -5.73 -2.76
CA HIS A 113 10.26 -5.66 -1.38
C HIS A 113 9.11 -6.66 -1.11
N PRO A 114 9.20 -7.54 -0.08
CA PRO A 114 8.17 -8.56 0.21
C PRO A 114 6.77 -7.99 0.42
N PHE A 115 6.65 -6.82 1.06
CA PHE A 115 5.36 -6.12 1.19
C PHE A 115 4.68 -5.87 -0.16
N LEU A 116 5.42 -5.40 -1.17
CA LEU A 116 4.83 -5.13 -2.49
C LEU A 116 4.49 -6.42 -3.24
N ALA A 117 5.32 -7.45 -3.12
CA ALA A 117 5.02 -8.76 -3.71
C ALA A 117 3.71 -9.34 -3.15
N GLN A 118 3.55 -9.30 -1.83
CA GLN A 118 2.33 -9.74 -1.16
C GLN A 118 1.13 -8.87 -1.56
N THR A 119 1.30 -7.54 -1.67
CA THR A 119 0.22 -6.65 -2.12
C THR A 119 -0.21 -6.98 -3.54
N ILE A 120 0.71 -7.13 -4.49
CA ILE A 120 0.38 -7.46 -5.88
C ILE A 120 -0.32 -8.82 -5.94
N GLN A 121 0.17 -9.82 -5.21
CA GLN A 121 -0.45 -11.14 -5.14
C GLN A 121 -1.91 -11.04 -4.68
N ASN A 122 -2.15 -10.38 -3.55
CA ASN A 122 -3.49 -10.21 -3.00
C ASN A 122 -4.40 -9.46 -3.98
N VAL A 123 -3.95 -8.31 -4.50
CA VAL A 123 -4.73 -7.48 -5.44
C VAL A 123 -5.09 -8.26 -6.72
N VAL A 124 -4.12 -8.96 -7.31
CA VAL A 124 -4.34 -9.74 -8.54
C VAL A 124 -5.32 -10.89 -8.28
N ASN A 125 -5.17 -11.61 -7.17
CA ASN A 125 -6.10 -12.67 -6.80
C ASN A 125 -7.51 -12.14 -6.54
N HIS A 126 -7.65 -11.00 -5.85
CA HIS A 126 -8.95 -10.37 -5.60
C HIS A 126 -9.65 -9.98 -6.89
N ILE A 127 -8.92 -9.32 -7.80
CA ILE A 127 -9.48 -8.87 -9.08
C ILE A 127 -9.86 -10.07 -9.94
N ARG A 128 -8.94 -11.01 -10.17
CA ARG A 128 -9.19 -12.19 -11.03
C ARG A 128 -10.30 -13.09 -10.51
N ASN A 129 -10.52 -13.11 -9.20
CA ASN A 129 -11.61 -13.85 -8.57
C ASN A 129 -12.83 -12.98 -8.24
N ARG A 130 -12.88 -11.74 -8.74
CA ARG A 130 -14.03 -10.81 -8.63
C ARG A 130 -14.53 -10.64 -7.20
N TYR A 131 -13.61 -10.38 -6.28
CA TYR A 131 -13.95 -10.18 -4.87
C TYR A 131 -15.02 -9.10 -4.71
N THR A 132 -16.00 -9.44 -3.89
CA THR A 132 -17.11 -8.60 -3.43
C THR A 132 -16.88 -8.19 -1.97
N SER A 133 -17.77 -7.37 -1.42
CA SER A 133 -17.73 -7.01 0.01
C SER A 133 -17.70 -8.23 0.94
N ILE A 134 -18.42 -9.30 0.60
CA ILE A 134 -18.46 -10.53 1.40
C ILE A 134 -17.11 -11.24 1.41
N ASP A 135 -16.42 -11.28 0.26
CA ASP A 135 -15.10 -11.89 0.18
C ASP A 135 -14.06 -11.08 0.99
N TYR A 136 -14.19 -9.74 1.01
CA TYR A 136 -13.34 -8.91 1.87
C TYR A 136 -13.64 -9.10 3.36
N ASP A 137 -14.88 -9.33 3.76
CA ASP A 137 -15.20 -9.62 5.16
C ASP A 137 -14.57 -10.95 5.61
N ASP A 138 -14.68 -11.99 4.78
CA ASP A 138 -14.10 -13.31 5.06
C ASP A 138 -12.57 -13.24 5.15
N MET A 139 -11.96 -12.48 4.25
CA MET A 139 -10.52 -12.19 4.24
C MET A 139 -10.02 -11.58 5.56
N LEU A 140 -10.87 -10.87 6.31
CA LEU A 140 -10.52 -10.18 7.55
C LEU A 140 -10.79 -11.03 8.82
N CYS A 141 -11.24 -12.27 8.68
CA CYS A 141 -11.41 -13.22 9.79
C CYS A 141 -10.06 -13.58 10.46
N PRO A 142 -10.05 -13.98 11.75
CA PRO A 142 -11.19 -14.43 12.57
C PRO A 142 -11.94 -13.35 13.38
N ASN A 143 -11.48 -12.10 13.45
CA ASN A 143 -12.13 -11.06 14.26
C ASN A 143 -12.18 -9.70 13.52
N PRO A 144 -12.98 -9.60 12.44
CA PRO A 144 -12.96 -8.42 11.60
C PRO A 144 -13.69 -7.23 12.24
N VAL A 145 -13.11 -6.05 12.10
CA VAL A 145 -13.77 -4.76 12.30
C VAL A 145 -14.38 -4.32 10.97
N LEU A 146 -15.68 -4.58 10.81
CA LEU A 146 -16.41 -4.41 9.53
C LEU A 146 -16.91 -2.99 9.26
N THR A 147 -16.50 -2.00 10.06
CA THR A 147 -16.96 -0.62 9.84
C THR A 147 -16.30 0.04 8.63
N VAL A 148 -15.13 -0.43 8.18
CA VAL A 148 -14.37 0.18 7.06
C VAL A 148 -14.43 -0.60 5.75
N SER A 149 -14.40 -1.95 5.79
CA SER A 149 -15.20 -2.69 4.78
C SER A 149 -16.66 -2.22 4.94
N HIS A 150 -17.64 -2.51 4.11
CA HIS A 150 -19.02 -1.98 4.19
C HIS A 150 -19.17 -0.47 3.94
N LEU A 151 -18.29 0.41 4.44
CA LEU A 151 -18.30 1.85 4.13
C LEU A 151 -17.37 2.22 2.97
N LYS A 152 -16.26 1.49 2.82
CA LYS A 152 -15.16 1.80 1.89
C LYS A 152 -14.52 0.54 1.30
N ASP A 153 -15.32 -0.44 0.86
CA ASP A 153 -14.83 -1.70 0.26
C ASP A 153 -13.86 -1.48 -0.91
N VAL A 154 -14.06 -0.36 -1.63
CA VAL A 154 -13.15 0.14 -2.67
C VAL A 154 -11.68 0.18 -2.26
N LEU A 155 -11.37 0.45 -1.00
CA LEU A 155 -9.99 0.57 -0.50
C LEU A 155 -9.27 -0.78 -0.35
N PHE A 156 -10.01 -1.89 -0.35
CA PHE A 156 -9.48 -3.25 -0.25
C PHE A 156 -9.25 -3.94 -1.60
N THR A 157 -9.71 -3.35 -2.70
CA THR A 157 -9.49 -3.94 -4.04
C THR A 157 -8.05 -3.76 -4.51
N ALA A 158 -7.58 -2.52 -4.53
CA ALA A 158 -6.19 -2.19 -4.89
C ALA A 158 -5.61 -1.04 -4.04
N GLY A 159 -6.45 -0.34 -3.28
CA GLY A 159 -6.08 0.90 -2.59
C GLY A 159 -5.33 0.74 -1.24
N PRO A 160 -5.40 1.77 -0.39
CA PRO A 160 -4.67 1.86 0.88
C PRO A 160 -4.87 0.71 1.87
N CYS A 161 -6.08 0.15 1.96
CA CYS A 161 -6.38 -0.84 3.00
C CYS A 161 -5.84 -2.22 2.64
N ILE A 162 -5.79 -2.57 1.34
CA ILE A 162 -5.14 -3.82 0.93
C ILE A 162 -3.62 -3.74 1.02
N LEU A 163 -3.02 -2.56 0.82
CA LEU A 163 -1.59 -2.36 1.10
C LEU A 163 -1.29 -2.67 2.58
N GLY A 164 -2.03 -2.06 3.51
CA GLY A 164 -1.84 -2.30 4.95
C GLY A 164 -2.11 -3.75 5.36
N ALA A 165 -3.17 -4.37 4.84
CA ALA A 165 -3.46 -5.78 5.08
C ALA A 165 -2.34 -6.70 4.59
N SER A 166 -1.77 -6.42 3.42
CA SER A 166 -0.68 -7.22 2.83
C SER A 166 0.65 -7.03 3.58
N VAL A 167 0.92 -5.83 4.09
CA VAL A 167 2.05 -5.59 4.99
C VAL A 167 1.89 -6.44 6.26
N ASN A 168 0.70 -6.45 6.85
CA ASN A 168 0.40 -7.28 8.02
C ASN A 168 0.49 -8.79 7.73
N ASP A 169 0.11 -9.25 6.54
CA ASP A 169 0.31 -10.65 6.12
C ASP A 169 1.79 -11.05 6.19
N VAL A 170 2.68 -10.23 5.63
CA VAL A 170 4.13 -10.49 5.66
C VAL A 170 4.67 -10.46 7.08
N LEU A 171 4.17 -9.55 7.92
CA LEU A 171 4.53 -9.46 9.34
C LEU A 171 3.95 -10.60 10.18
N GLN A 172 3.08 -11.44 9.60
CA GLN A 172 2.34 -12.51 10.29
C GLN A 172 1.41 -11.96 11.39
N LEU A 173 0.78 -10.83 11.11
CA LEU A 173 -0.18 -10.14 11.97
C LEU A 173 -1.58 -10.21 11.36
N HIS A 174 -2.60 -9.89 12.16
CA HIS A 174 -3.96 -9.74 11.65
C HIS A 174 -4.00 -8.62 10.59
N ARG A 175 -4.74 -8.80 9.49
CA ARG A 175 -4.79 -7.83 8.38
C ARG A 175 -5.21 -6.42 8.80
N GLN A 176 -5.95 -6.30 9.92
CA GLN A 176 -6.37 -5.02 10.50
C GLN A 176 -5.52 -4.54 11.68
N THR A 177 -4.31 -5.08 11.87
CA THR A 177 -3.39 -4.55 12.88
C THR A 177 -3.00 -3.11 12.51
N THR A 178 -3.18 -2.21 13.48
CA THR A 178 -2.92 -0.77 13.33
C THR A 178 -1.44 -0.48 13.17
N PHE A 179 -1.12 0.44 12.26
CA PHE A 179 0.19 1.05 12.13
C PHE A 179 0.28 2.34 12.95
N VAL A 180 1.48 2.64 13.43
CA VAL A 180 1.79 3.85 14.18
C VAL A 180 2.94 4.56 13.45
N PRO A 181 2.96 5.90 13.38
CA PRO A 181 4.08 6.62 12.78
C PRO A 181 5.43 6.23 13.41
N GLY A 182 6.45 6.04 12.57
CA GLY A 182 7.76 5.53 12.98
C GLY A 182 8.12 4.21 12.29
N ASP A 183 9.09 3.49 12.84
CA ASP A 183 9.51 2.19 12.30
C ASP A 183 8.46 1.12 12.53
N ILE A 184 8.26 0.27 11.53
CA ILE A 184 7.52 -0.99 11.66
C ILE A 184 8.43 -2.00 12.37
N GLU A 185 7.97 -2.52 13.51
CA GLU A 185 8.63 -3.63 14.19
C GLU A 185 8.46 -4.93 13.39
N ILE A 186 9.54 -5.42 12.78
CA ILE A 186 9.51 -6.65 11.96
C ILE A 186 9.29 -7.90 12.83
N PHE A 187 9.92 -7.93 14.02
CA PHE A 187 9.81 -9.04 14.97
C PHE A 187 9.29 -8.50 16.32
N PRO A 188 7.98 -8.23 16.44
CA PRO A 188 7.41 -7.71 17.67
C PRO A 188 7.61 -8.73 18.80
N ARG A 189 7.99 -8.25 19.99
CA ARG A 189 8.07 -9.11 21.17
C ARG A 189 6.66 -9.58 21.51
N GLN A 190 6.45 -10.90 21.61
CA GLN A 190 5.18 -11.43 22.12
C GLN A 190 4.96 -10.90 23.54
N SER A 191 3.99 -10.01 23.70
CA SER A 191 3.53 -9.61 25.03
C SER A 191 2.72 -10.77 25.60
N ASN A 192 3.30 -11.48 26.57
CA ASN A 192 2.56 -12.46 27.34
C ASN A 192 1.40 -11.74 28.04
N HIS A 193 0.18 -12.05 27.62
CA HIS A 193 -1.07 -11.55 28.20
C HIS A 193 -1.37 -12.21 29.55
N ASN A 194 -0.36 -12.28 30.43
CA ASN A 194 -0.42 -12.67 31.82
C ASN A 194 0.79 -12.05 32.52
N GLY A 195 0.60 -10.92 33.20
CA GLY A 195 1.64 -10.10 33.82
C GLY A 195 2.48 -10.81 34.89
N LYS A 196 3.42 -11.65 34.44
CA LYS A 196 4.57 -12.11 35.22
C LYS A 196 5.80 -12.05 34.33
N GLU A 197 6.66 -11.08 34.60
CA GLU A 197 8.06 -11.14 34.19
C GLU A 197 8.65 -12.41 34.82
N GLN A 198 9.10 -13.36 34.01
CA GLN A 198 10.02 -14.39 34.47
C GLN A 198 11.45 -13.85 34.31
N PRO A 199 12.31 -13.96 35.34
CA PRO A 199 13.68 -13.53 35.24
C PRO A 199 14.46 -14.50 34.34
N GLU A 200 15.38 -13.94 33.55
CA GLU A 200 16.30 -14.68 32.71
C GLU A 200 17.01 -15.80 33.49
N SER A 201 16.96 -17.02 32.95
CA SER A 201 17.96 -18.04 33.24
C SER A 201 18.21 -18.89 32.00
N GLY A 202 19.48 -18.92 31.59
CA GLY A 202 20.02 -19.90 30.64
C GLY A 202 20.32 -19.34 29.25
N LEU A 203 21.61 -19.30 28.92
CA LEU A 203 22.09 -19.40 27.53
C LEU A 203 21.43 -20.63 26.88
N HIS A 204 20.32 -20.45 26.20
CA HIS A 204 19.93 -21.33 25.12
C HIS A 204 20.37 -20.66 23.84
N GLN A 205 21.54 -21.09 23.34
CA GLN A 205 21.78 -21.09 21.91
C GLN A 205 20.56 -21.72 21.26
N HIS A 206 19.64 -20.89 20.78
CA HIS A 206 18.69 -21.32 19.78
C HIS A 206 19.55 -21.70 18.58
N SER A 207 19.76 -23.00 18.43
CA SER A 207 20.09 -23.61 17.16
C SER A 207 19.04 -23.10 16.17
N PHE A 208 19.43 -22.09 15.39
CA PHE A 208 18.76 -21.73 14.15
C PHE A 208 18.81 -22.99 13.29
N ASN A 209 17.74 -23.78 13.34
CA ASN A 209 17.55 -24.83 12.36
C ASN A 209 17.33 -24.14 11.02
N GLU A 210 18.30 -24.33 10.13
CA GLU A 210 18.29 -23.96 8.73
C GLU A 210 17.07 -24.55 8.01
N THR A 211 15.98 -23.78 7.96
CA THR A 211 14.98 -23.73 6.88
C THR A 211 14.23 -22.41 7.00
N SER A 212 14.87 -21.28 6.71
CA SER A 212 14.26 -19.96 6.94
C SER A 212 13.34 -19.54 5.78
N SER A 213 12.11 -20.07 5.77
CA SER A 213 11.05 -19.62 4.85
C SER A 213 10.23 -18.43 5.37
N ASP A 214 10.73 -17.72 6.39
CA ASP A 214 10.02 -16.58 6.97
C ASP A 214 10.18 -15.35 6.08
N PRO A 215 9.10 -14.81 5.47
CA PRO A 215 9.19 -13.71 4.52
C PRO A 215 9.71 -12.40 5.16
N ARG A 216 9.66 -12.29 6.50
CA ARG A 216 10.19 -11.13 7.23
C ARG A 216 11.70 -11.00 7.13
N LEU A 217 12.41 -12.11 6.93
CA LEU A 217 13.87 -12.12 6.77
C LEU A 217 14.32 -11.52 5.43
N LEU A 218 13.40 -11.41 4.46
CA LEU A 218 13.64 -10.82 3.16
C LEU A 218 13.38 -9.31 3.14
N ILE A 219 12.90 -8.70 4.23
CA ILE A 219 12.60 -7.26 4.29
C ILE A 219 13.94 -6.49 4.30
N PRO A 220 14.22 -5.68 3.26
CA PRO A 220 15.42 -4.87 3.22
C PRO A 220 15.25 -3.59 4.05
N GLY A 221 16.31 -3.17 4.73
CA GLY A 221 16.37 -1.86 5.39
C GLY A 221 15.27 -1.61 6.44
N ARG A 222 14.98 -0.34 6.68
CA ARG A 222 13.93 0.16 7.59
C ARG A 222 12.63 0.32 6.82
N SER A 223 11.53 -0.05 7.47
CA SER A 223 10.17 0.20 7.00
C SER A 223 9.54 1.28 7.86
N ILE A 224 9.20 2.42 7.28
CA ILE A 224 8.82 3.64 8.00
C ILE A 224 7.41 4.09 7.66
N ILE A 225 6.60 4.33 8.68
CA ILE A 225 5.29 4.95 8.56
C ILE A 225 5.39 6.45 8.80
N LEU A 226 4.99 7.25 7.81
CA LEU A 226 4.90 8.69 7.95
C LEU A 226 3.58 9.07 8.63
N LYS A 227 3.65 10.03 9.55
CA LYS A 227 2.47 10.59 10.19
C LYS A 227 1.68 11.42 9.21
N ARG A 228 0.37 11.26 9.23
CA ARG A 228 -0.55 12.12 8.48
C ARG A 228 -1.07 13.23 9.38
N ASP A 229 -0.71 14.48 9.07
CA ASP A 229 -1.25 15.64 9.76
C ASP A 229 -2.43 16.20 8.97
N PHE A 230 -3.64 15.98 9.50
CA PHE A 230 -4.89 16.47 8.93
C PHE A 230 -5.28 17.77 9.65
N ILE A 231 -5.08 18.89 8.97
CA ILE A 231 -5.60 20.18 9.41
C ILE A 231 -6.75 20.51 8.46
N ASP A 232 -7.98 20.49 9.00
CA ASP A 232 -9.19 20.80 8.24
C ASP A 232 -9.03 22.12 7.45
N ARG A 233 -9.32 22.09 6.14
CA ARG A 233 -9.14 23.19 5.16
C ARG A 233 -7.70 23.52 4.74
N PHE A 234 -6.72 22.70 5.11
CA PHE A 234 -5.33 22.85 4.68
C PHE A 234 -4.83 21.60 3.96
N PRO A 235 -3.75 21.73 3.15
CA PRO A 235 -3.13 20.60 2.50
C PRO A 235 -2.73 19.51 3.51
N HIS A 236 -2.98 18.25 3.16
CA HIS A 236 -2.56 17.11 3.99
C HIS A 236 -1.05 17.01 3.95
N ARG A 237 -0.41 16.88 5.13
CA ARG A 237 1.05 16.78 5.24
C ARG A 237 1.46 15.40 5.71
N PHE A 238 2.51 14.85 5.10
CA PHE A 238 3.11 13.60 5.52
C PHE A 238 4.46 13.88 6.17
N ILE A 239 4.62 13.45 7.42
CA ILE A 239 5.71 13.89 8.29
C ILE A 239 6.53 12.69 8.75
N TRP A 240 7.85 12.77 8.59
CA TRP A 240 8.79 11.87 9.26
C TRP A 240 9.16 12.47 10.61
N GLU A 241 8.49 11.99 11.68
CA GLU A 241 8.59 12.58 13.01
C GLU A 241 10.03 12.55 13.58
N GLU A 242 10.74 11.42 13.43
CA GLU A 242 12.13 11.26 13.88
C GLU A 242 13.05 12.36 13.34
N LYS A 243 12.82 12.80 12.09
CA LYS A 243 13.63 13.83 11.43
C LYS A 243 13.03 15.24 11.49
N ASN A 244 11.84 15.40 12.08
CA ASN A 244 11.07 16.64 12.05
C ASN A 244 10.97 17.23 10.63
N MET A 245 10.60 16.39 9.66
CA MET A 245 10.65 16.70 8.23
C MET A 245 9.32 16.43 7.56
N VAL A 246 8.81 17.39 6.79
CA VAL A 246 7.65 17.20 5.92
C VAL A 246 8.14 16.53 4.63
N ALA A 247 7.70 15.31 4.38
CA ALA A 247 8.05 14.55 3.19
C ALA A 247 7.37 15.15 1.96
N ALA A 248 6.04 15.26 2.03
CA ALA A 248 5.19 15.64 0.92
C ALA A 248 3.86 16.22 1.39
N VAL A 249 3.16 16.88 0.46
CA VAL A 249 1.89 17.56 0.68
C VAL A 249 0.90 17.24 -0.44
N THR A 250 -0.38 17.07 -0.11
CA THR A 250 -1.47 16.84 -1.10
C THR A 250 -2.76 17.59 -0.71
N ASN A 251 -3.82 17.50 -1.51
CA ASN A 251 -5.10 18.20 -1.34
C ASN A 251 -4.97 19.73 -1.22
N ILE A 252 -4.31 20.34 -2.20
CA ILE A 252 -4.08 21.79 -2.22
C ILE A 252 -5.35 22.50 -2.73
N PRO A 253 -6.03 23.34 -1.92
CA PRO A 253 -7.39 23.83 -2.19
C PRO A 253 -7.59 24.57 -3.51
N ASP A 254 -6.57 25.30 -3.98
CA ASP A 254 -6.65 26.15 -5.17
C ASP A 254 -5.95 25.54 -6.40
N TYR A 255 -5.63 24.24 -6.34
CA TYR A 255 -4.81 23.58 -7.36
C TYR A 255 -5.41 22.24 -7.75
N ASN A 256 -6.23 22.25 -8.80
CA ASN A 256 -6.85 21.05 -9.35
C ASN A 256 -6.57 20.95 -10.86
N ASP A 257 -5.41 20.39 -11.20
CA ASP A 257 -5.03 20.11 -12.60
C ASP A 257 -5.75 18.86 -13.16
N ARG A 258 -6.64 18.23 -12.38
CA ARG A 258 -7.40 17.05 -12.82
C ARG A 258 -8.45 17.47 -13.85
N PRO A 259 -8.55 16.79 -15.00
CA PRO A 259 -9.69 16.93 -15.90
C PRO A 259 -10.99 16.67 -15.12
N GLU A 260 -12.00 17.54 -15.26
CA GLU A 260 -13.29 17.45 -14.54
C GLU A 260 -14.03 16.12 -14.75
N THR A 261 -13.62 15.32 -15.74
CA THR A 261 -14.24 14.05 -16.14
C THR A 261 -13.79 12.82 -15.33
N LEU A 262 -12.76 12.92 -14.48
CA LEU A 262 -12.28 11.78 -13.68
C LEU A 262 -12.91 11.80 -12.29
N ALA A 263 -13.75 10.80 -12.00
CA ALA A 263 -14.39 10.66 -10.69
C ALA A 263 -13.37 10.44 -9.57
N HIS A 264 -13.49 11.21 -8.49
CA HIS A 264 -12.69 11.02 -7.27
C HIS A 264 -13.01 9.67 -6.63
N TYR A 265 -12.05 9.07 -5.91
CA TYR A 265 -12.21 7.76 -5.25
C TYR A 265 -13.52 7.62 -4.45
N GLY A 266 -13.91 8.68 -3.73
CA GLY A 266 -15.15 8.71 -2.94
C GLY A 266 -16.45 8.78 -3.75
N LYS A 267 -16.38 9.00 -5.07
CA LYS A 267 -17.50 9.00 -6.02
C LYS A 267 -17.56 7.71 -6.86
N LEU A 268 -16.59 6.82 -6.71
CA LEU A 268 -16.53 5.52 -7.40
C LEU A 268 -17.27 4.41 -6.64
N HIS A 269 -17.79 4.71 -5.45
CA HIS A 269 -18.70 3.82 -4.75
C HIS A 269 -20.11 3.99 -5.34
N ASP A 270 -20.67 2.93 -5.91
CA ASP A 270 -22.08 2.95 -6.32
C ASP A 270 -22.96 2.94 -5.07
N ASP A 271 -23.81 3.96 -4.91
CA ASP A 271 -24.75 4.07 -3.76
C ASP A 271 -25.87 3.01 -3.80
N PHE A 272 -26.06 2.30 -4.93
CA PHE A 272 -27.21 1.42 -5.17
C PHE A 272 -26.89 0.05 -5.79
N GLY A 273 -25.65 -0.46 -5.65
CA GLY A 273 -25.24 -1.78 -6.13
C GLY A 273 -24.43 -2.59 -5.09
N ILE A 274 -24.34 -3.91 -5.27
CA ILE A 274 -23.41 -4.74 -4.47
C ILE A 274 -21.99 -4.47 -5.01
N TYR A 275 -21.11 -4.01 -4.12
CA TYR A 275 -19.71 -3.75 -4.46
C TYR A 275 -19.04 -4.99 -5.07
N GLY A 276 -18.28 -4.80 -6.15
CA GLY A 276 -17.62 -5.88 -6.89
C GLY A 276 -18.48 -6.55 -7.97
N LEU A 277 -19.76 -6.22 -8.10
CA LEU A 277 -20.63 -6.76 -9.15
C LEU A 277 -20.94 -5.77 -10.29
N ASN A 278 -20.92 -4.46 -10.01
CA ASN A 278 -21.20 -3.41 -11.00
C ASN A 278 -20.09 -2.35 -10.99
N GLY A 279 -19.76 -1.81 -12.17
CA GLY A 279 -18.90 -0.63 -12.34
C GLY A 279 -17.40 -0.82 -12.04
N LEU A 280 -17.01 -1.93 -11.39
CA LEU A 280 -15.63 -2.21 -11.00
C LEU A 280 -14.87 -3.05 -12.04
N TYR A 281 -15.48 -4.13 -12.50
CA TYR A 281 -14.86 -5.10 -13.42
C TYR A 281 -15.51 -5.06 -14.80
N LYS A 282 -14.73 -5.30 -15.87
CA LYS A 282 -15.21 -5.36 -17.26
C LYS A 282 -16.19 -6.51 -17.51
N ASP A 283 -16.06 -7.60 -16.76
CA ASP A 283 -16.87 -8.81 -16.88
C ASP A 283 -16.99 -9.53 -15.54
N THR A 284 -17.82 -10.58 -15.50
CA THR A 284 -18.08 -11.40 -14.30
C THR A 284 -17.30 -12.72 -14.28
N ASN A 285 -16.34 -12.92 -15.18
CA ASN A 285 -15.56 -14.15 -15.26
C ASN A 285 -14.58 -14.23 -14.09
N ARG A 286 -14.66 -15.33 -13.32
CA ARG A 286 -13.74 -15.63 -12.23
C ARG A 286 -12.70 -16.64 -12.70
N ALA A 287 -11.44 -16.41 -12.36
CA ALA A 287 -10.37 -17.34 -12.66
C ALA A 287 -10.51 -18.66 -11.86
N ASN A 288 -10.98 -18.58 -10.61
CA ASN A 288 -11.05 -19.70 -9.64
C ASN A 288 -9.68 -20.35 -9.40
N GLU A 289 -8.64 -19.53 -9.44
CA GLU A 289 -7.26 -19.90 -9.17
C GLU A 289 -6.58 -18.74 -8.43
N GLU A 290 -5.54 -19.07 -7.68
CA GLU A 290 -4.68 -18.11 -7.02
C GLU A 290 -3.28 -18.17 -7.63
N ILE A 291 -2.69 -17.01 -7.83
CA ILE A 291 -1.27 -16.91 -8.13
C ILE A 291 -0.48 -16.69 -6.84
N MET A 292 0.79 -17.08 -6.89
CA MET A 292 1.78 -16.80 -5.86
C MET A 292 2.89 -15.94 -6.45
N ILE A 293 3.34 -14.93 -5.71
CA ILE A 293 4.50 -14.12 -6.07
C ILE A 293 5.56 -14.33 -5.00
N GLU A 294 6.67 -14.95 -5.39
CA GLU A 294 7.78 -15.25 -4.50
C GLU A 294 8.96 -14.33 -4.77
N ILE A 295 9.55 -13.78 -3.71
CA ILE A 295 10.84 -13.09 -3.76
C ILE A 295 11.92 -14.12 -3.50
N VAL A 296 12.80 -14.32 -4.49
CA VAL A 296 13.94 -15.22 -4.40
C VAL A 296 15.18 -14.38 -4.04
N PRO A 297 15.92 -14.74 -2.98
CA PRO A 297 17.10 -13.99 -2.51
C PRO A 297 18.30 -14.06 -3.48
#